data_AF-A0A9D7KH19-F1
#
_entry.id   AF-A0A9D7KH19-F1
#
_cell.length_a   1.000
_cell.length_b   1.000
_cell.length_c   1.000
_cell.angle_alpha   90.00
_cell.angle_beta   90.00
_cell.angle_gamma   90.00
#
_symmetry.space_group_name_H-M   'P 1'
#
loop_
_entity.id
_entity.type
_entity.pdbx_description
1 polymer ?
#
loop_
_entity_poly.entity_id
_entity_poly.type
_entity_poly.pdbx_seq_one_letter_code
_entity_poly.pdbx_strand_id
1 'polypeptide(L)'
;MSIIDRILSLPQLVEHRPVLVDIGASGSIHKEWKAFAKYAICLAFDADEREFGYISDESKGFRKLLIYNSLVSAKEGDNIDFYLTASPYCSSTLEPDGKALEDWAFASKFDITKKVRVKNITLTKVLADVESKKLTG
;
A
#
# COMPACT_ATOMS: atom_id res chain seq x y z
N MET A 1 -21.07 -2.05 -22.28
CA MET A 1 -19.97 -1.15 -21.90
C MET A 1 -20.49 -0.20 -20.82
N SER A 2 -19.88 -0.20 -19.64
CA SER A 2 -20.33 0.61 -18.49
C SER A 2 -19.92 2.08 -18.64
N ILE A 3 -20.48 2.97 -17.81
CA ILE A 3 -20.04 4.38 -17.76
C ILE A 3 -18.57 4.50 -17.33
N ILE A 4 -18.11 3.62 -16.43
CA ILE A 4 -16.71 3.52 -16.01
C ILE A 4 -15.82 3.19 -17.21
N ASP A 5 -16.21 2.19 -18.01
CA ASP A 5 -15.44 1.82 -19.22
C ASP A 5 -15.37 3.00 -20.20
N ARG A 6 -16.46 3.77 -20.36
CA ARG A 6 -16.49 4.92 -21.25
C ARG A 6 -15.56 6.04 -20.79
N ILE A 7 -15.59 6.37 -19.50
CA ILE A 7 -14.75 7.42 -18.93
C ILE A 7 -13.27 7.01 -19.01
N LEU A 8 -12.93 5.81 -18.55
CA LEU A 8 -11.53 5.34 -18.48
C LEU A 8 -10.94 4.95 -19.84
N SER A 9 -11.75 4.93 -20.90
CA SER A 9 -11.27 4.80 -22.28
C SER A 9 -11.07 6.14 -22.99
N LEU A 10 -11.35 7.28 -22.33
CA LEU A 10 -11.08 8.60 -22.90
C LEU A 10 -9.57 8.76 -23.17
N PRO A 11 -9.14 9.34 -24.31
CA PRO A 11 -7.73 9.44 -24.67
C PRO A 11 -6.87 10.03 -23.56
N GLN A 12 -7.35 11.05 -22.86
CA GLN A 12 -6.63 11.72 -21.77
C GLN A 12 -6.34 10.77 -20.60
N LEU A 13 -7.26 9.84 -20.31
CA LEU A 13 -7.10 8.85 -19.24
C LEU A 13 -6.40 7.57 -19.72
N VAL A 14 -6.33 7.34 -21.02
CA VAL A 14 -5.48 6.28 -21.58
C VAL A 14 -4.01 6.74 -21.64
N GLU A 15 -3.77 8.00 -21.98
CA GLU A 15 -2.44 8.63 -21.97
C GLU A 15 -1.95 8.83 -20.53
N HIS A 16 -2.78 9.46 -19.69
CA HIS A 16 -2.50 9.70 -18.27
C HIS A 16 -3.29 8.76 -17.38
N ARG A 17 -2.96 7.46 -17.47
CA ARG A 17 -3.67 6.41 -16.71
C ARG A 17 -3.70 6.68 -15.21
N PRO A 18 -4.86 6.44 -14.56
CA PRO A 18 -4.97 6.54 -13.11
C PRO A 18 -3.93 5.67 -12.40
N VAL A 19 -3.37 6.23 -11.33
CA VAL A 19 -2.50 5.53 -10.40
C VAL A 19 -3.24 5.46 -9.07
N LEU A 20 -3.45 4.25 -8.58
CA LEU A 20 -4.02 4.01 -7.25
C LEU A 20 -2.87 3.77 -6.28
N VAL A 21 -2.94 4.40 -5.12
CA VAL A 21 -1.90 4.37 -4.10
C VAL A 21 -2.54 3.85 -2.83
N ASP A 22 -2.12 2.67 -2.39
CA ASP A 22 -2.60 2.00 -1.18
C ASP A 22 -1.47 1.98 -0.13
N ILE A 23 -1.65 2.71 0.96
CA ILE A 23 -0.63 2.90 2.01
C ILE A 23 -1.11 2.16 3.26
N GLY A 24 -0.34 1.16 3.70
CA GLY A 24 -0.79 0.21 4.72
C GLY A 24 -1.64 -0.89 4.11
N ALA A 25 -1.20 -1.44 2.98
CA ALA A 25 -1.93 -2.39 2.15
C ALA A 25 -2.00 -3.82 2.74
N SER A 26 -1.81 -4.00 4.04
CA SER A 26 -2.05 -5.25 4.73
C SER A 26 -3.42 -5.85 4.39
N GLY A 27 -3.46 -7.17 4.16
CA GLY A 27 -4.70 -7.91 3.91
C GLY A 27 -5.13 -8.00 2.44
N SER A 28 -5.75 -6.95 1.90
CA SER A 28 -6.27 -6.96 0.51
C SER A 28 -6.51 -5.56 -0.04
N ILE A 29 -6.39 -5.40 -1.36
CA ILE A 29 -6.70 -4.15 -2.04
C ILE A 29 -8.21 -3.84 -1.96
N HIS A 30 -8.52 -2.55 -1.81
CA HIS A 30 -9.87 -2.02 -1.67
C HIS A 30 -10.85 -2.56 -2.74
N LYS A 31 -11.91 -3.29 -2.31
CA LYS A 31 -12.83 -4.02 -3.20
C LYS A 31 -13.51 -3.14 -4.27
N GLU A 32 -13.78 -1.88 -3.95
CA GLU A 32 -14.39 -0.88 -4.82
C GLU A 32 -13.51 -0.57 -6.04
N TRP A 33 -12.19 -0.76 -5.93
CA TRP A 33 -11.26 -0.56 -7.04
C TRP A 33 -11.41 -1.63 -8.12
N LYS A 34 -11.94 -2.82 -7.79
CA LYS A 34 -12.13 -3.92 -8.74
C LYS A 34 -12.95 -3.53 -9.96
N ALA A 35 -13.89 -2.59 -9.80
CA ALA A 35 -14.73 -2.10 -10.89
C ALA A 35 -13.95 -1.39 -12.01
N PHE A 36 -12.77 -0.83 -11.70
CA PHE A 36 -11.95 -0.07 -12.64
C PHE A 36 -10.47 -0.44 -12.65
N ALA A 37 -10.05 -1.42 -11.84
CA ALA A 37 -8.68 -1.87 -11.66
C ALA A 37 -7.96 -2.16 -12.99
N LYS A 38 -8.66 -2.76 -13.96
CA LYS A 38 -8.11 -3.11 -15.29
C LYS A 38 -7.57 -1.90 -16.09
N TYR A 39 -7.96 -0.68 -15.72
CA TYR A 39 -7.49 0.56 -16.35
C TYR A 39 -6.36 1.24 -15.58
N ALA A 40 -6.13 0.85 -14.33
CA ALA A 40 -5.26 1.55 -13.41
C ALA A 40 -3.97 0.77 -13.12
N ILE A 41 -2.95 1.53 -12.70
CA ILE A 41 -1.74 0.97 -12.08
C ILE A 41 -1.92 1.13 -10.57
N CYS A 42 -1.75 0.05 -9.81
CA CYS A 42 -1.82 0.08 -8.35
C CYS A 42 -0.42 0.01 -7.75
N LEU A 43 -0.15 0.90 -6.80
CA LEU A 43 1.06 0.94 -5.97
C LEU A 43 0.63 0.60 -4.54
N ALA A 44 0.93 -0.60 -4.09
CA ALA A 44 0.58 -1.07 -2.75
C ALA A 44 1.83 -1.07 -1.86
N PHE A 45 1.73 -0.45 -0.68
CA PHE A 45 2.81 -0.29 0.27
C PHE A 45 2.45 -0.94 1.60
N ASP A 46 3.30 -1.85 2.07
CA ASP A 46 3.26 -2.31 3.45
C ASP A 46 4.68 -2.63 3.91
N ALA A 47 4.97 -2.49 5.21
CA ALA A 47 6.28 -2.82 5.77
C ALA A 47 6.25 -4.08 6.62
N ASP A 48 5.05 -4.61 6.90
CA ASP A 48 4.85 -5.84 7.62
C ASP A 48 4.73 -7.01 6.63
N GLU A 49 5.77 -7.84 6.58
CA GLU A 49 5.84 -8.89 5.56
C GLU A 49 4.84 -10.04 5.78
N ARG A 50 4.16 -10.07 6.94
CA ARG A 50 3.29 -11.16 7.36
C ARG A 50 2.03 -11.29 6.50
N GLU A 51 1.58 -10.20 5.87
CA GLU A 51 0.28 -10.15 5.17
C GLU A 51 0.38 -10.15 3.64
N PHE A 52 1.56 -10.39 3.03
CA PHE A 52 1.71 -10.39 1.57
C PHE A 52 1.19 -11.66 0.85
N GLY A 53 0.43 -12.52 1.53
CA GLY A 53 -0.07 -13.78 0.95
C GLY A 53 -1.05 -13.60 -0.24
N TYR A 54 -1.67 -12.43 -0.40
CA TYR A 54 -2.75 -12.18 -1.39
C TYR A 54 -2.26 -11.74 -2.78
N ILE A 55 -0.97 -11.47 -2.95
CA ILE A 55 -0.38 -10.78 -4.11
C ILE A 55 -0.69 -11.46 -5.45
N SER A 56 -0.70 -12.79 -5.49
CA SER A 56 -0.82 -13.55 -6.73
C SER A 56 -2.20 -13.44 -7.38
N ASP A 57 -3.27 -13.37 -6.58
CA ASP A 57 -4.64 -13.33 -7.11
C ASP A 57 -5.12 -11.91 -7.42
N GLU A 58 -4.71 -10.91 -6.63
CA GLU A 58 -5.15 -9.53 -6.85
C GLU A 58 -4.44 -8.84 -8.03
N SER A 59 -3.23 -9.30 -8.37
CA SER A 59 -2.52 -8.81 -9.55
C SER A 59 -3.31 -9.00 -10.86
N LYS A 60 -4.18 -10.02 -10.93
CA LYS A 60 -4.98 -10.36 -12.13
C LYS A 60 -6.02 -9.29 -12.48
N GLY A 61 -6.44 -8.47 -11.52
CA GLY A 61 -7.48 -7.46 -11.72
C GLY A 61 -6.95 -6.12 -12.24
N PHE A 62 -5.69 -5.81 -11.97
CA PHE A 62 -5.08 -4.53 -12.34
C PHE A 62 -4.38 -4.59 -13.69
N ARG A 63 -4.26 -3.43 -14.35
CA ARG A 63 -3.35 -3.34 -15.51
C ARG A 63 -1.92 -3.67 -15.09
N LYS A 64 -1.54 -3.17 -13.91
CA LYS A 64 -0.26 -3.46 -13.26
C LYS A 64 -0.42 -3.26 -11.75
N LEU A 65 0.03 -4.23 -10.98
CA LEU A 65 0.15 -4.13 -9.53
C LEU A 65 1.64 -4.13 -9.17
N LEU A 66 2.09 -3.08 -8.47
CA LEU A 66 3.43 -2.94 -7.94
C LEU A 66 3.36 -2.92 -6.43
N ILE A 67 4.16 -3.77 -5.80
CA ILE A 67 4.12 -3.96 -4.35
C ILE A 67 5.46 -3.59 -3.78
N TYR A 68 5.40 -2.74 -2.77
CA TYR A 68 6.55 -2.16 -2.10
C TYR A 68 6.51 -2.64 -0.67
N ASN A 69 7.50 -3.47 -0.32
CA ASN A 69 7.78 -3.83 1.05
C ASN A 69 8.55 -2.69 1.72
N SER A 70 7.84 -1.60 1.99
CA SER A 70 8.41 -0.36 2.50
C SER A 70 7.32 0.56 3.03
N LEU A 71 7.69 1.34 4.04
CA LEU A 71 6.86 2.43 4.54
C LEU A 71 6.87 3.60 3.56
N VAL A 72 5.75 4.34 3.51
CA VAL A 72 5.71 5.65 2.85
C VAL A 72 5.89 6.74 3.91
N SER A 73 6.81 7.67 3.68
CA SER A 73 6.96 8.84 4.54
C SER A 73 7.39 10.10 3.77
N ALA A 74 7.38 11.25 4.43
CA ALA A 74 7.78 12.54 3.85
C ALA A 74 9.27 12.64 3.51
N LYS A 75 10.14 11.83 4.14
CA LYS A 75 11.59 11.82 3.91
C LYS A 75 12.10 10.39 3.83
N GLU A 76 13.10 10.15 2.99
CA GLU A 76 13.78 8.86 2.94
C GLU A 76 14.66 8.65 4.17
N GLY A 77 14.83 7.39 4.55
CA GLY A 77 15.56 6.94 5.72
C GLY A 77 15.75 5.43 5.65
N ASP A 78 16.99 4.99 5.86
CA ASP A 78 17.35 3.58 5.74
C ASP A 78 17.08 2.76 7.02
N ASN A 79 16.81 3.45 8.14
CA ASN A 79 16.75 2.86 9.47
C ASN A 79 15.67 3.53 10.34
N ILE A 80 14.41 3.33 9.98
CA ILE A 80 13.29 3.79 10.80
C ILE A 80 12.81 2.66 11.67
N ASP A 81 12.59 2.97 12.94
CA ASP A 81 12.02 2.04 13.89
C ASP A 81 10.58 1.69 13.49
N PHE A 82 10.29 0.39 13.44
CA PHE A 82 8.97 -0.15 13.15
C PHE A 82 8.62 -1.19 14.22
N TYR A 83 7.48 -0.99 14.85
CA TYR A 83 6.98 -1.79 15.95
C TYR A 83 6.00 -2.81 15.40
N LEU A 84 6.46 -4.05 15.27
CA LEU A 84 5.61 -5.18 14.90
C LEU A 84 4.77 -5.56 16.11
N THR A 85 3.45 -5.49 15.96
CA THR A 85 2.51 -5.82 17.02
C THR A 85 1.91 -7.22 16.80
N ALA A 86 1.14 -7.70 17.77
CA ALA A 86 0.47 -9.00 17.70
C ALA A 86 -0.43 -9.12 16.46
N SER A 87 -1.08 -8.02 16.06
CA SER A 87 -1.84 -7.91 14.81
C SER A 87 -1.02 -7.15 13.76
N PRO A 88 -0.74 -7.72 12.56
CA PRO A 88 -0.02 -7.00 11.50
C PRO A 88 -0.63 -5.64 11.13
N TYR A 89 -1.95 -5.54 11.16
CA TYR A 89 -2.73 -4.32 10.91
C TYR A 89 -2.52 -3.19 11.94
N CYS A 90 -1.87 -3.47 13.06
CA CYS A 90 -1.60 -2.52 14.14
C CYS A 90 -0.11 -2.14 14.22
N SER A 91 0.74 -2.71 13.36
CA SER A 91 2.16 -2.38 13.28
C SER A 91 2.37 -0.99 12.69
N SER A 92 3.33 -0.23 13.24
CA SER A 92 3.55 1.17 12.87
C SER A 92 4.96 1.64 13.20
N THR A 93 5.36 2.81 12.68
CA THR A 93 6.54 3.54 13.15
C THR A 93 6.32 4.25 14.48
N LEU A 94 5.06 4.38 14.89
CA LEU A 94 4.67 4.92 16.19
C LEU A 94 4.59 3.77 17.19
N GLU A 95 5.27 3.93 18.32
CA GLU A 95 5.16 2.99 19.42
C GLU A 95 3.73 3.08 20.00
N PRO A 96 3.01 1.95 20.15
CA PRO A 96 1.68 1.95 20.75
C PRO A 96 1.71 2.48 22.19
N ASP A 97 0.75 3.34 22.53
CA ASP A 97 0.54 3.79 23.90
C ASP A 97 -0.29 2.74 24.67
N GLY A 98 0.42 1.83 25.36
CA GLY A 98 -0.21 0.75 26.11
C GLY A 98 -1.23 1.26 27.12
N LYS A 99 -0.94 2.36 27.82
CA LYS A 99 -1.85 2.92 28.86
C LYS A 99 -3.14 3.44 28.25
N ALA A 100 -3.05 4.14 27.12
CA ALA A 100 -4.24 4.62 26.42
C ALA A 100 -5.11 3.46 25.87
N LEU A 101 -4.51 2.29 25.67
CA LEU A 101 -5.16 1.11 25.10
C LEU A 101 -5.75 0.17 26.16
N GLU A 102 -5.34 0.23 27.43
CA GLU A 102 -5.70 -0.73 28.50
C GLU A 102 -7.20 -1.06 28.58
N ASP A 103 -8.07 -0.05 28.45
CA ASP A 103 -9.52 -0.21 28.57
C ASP A 103 -10.22 -0.73 27.31
N TRP A 104 -9.48 -0.88 26.20
CA TRP A 104 -10.05 -1.30 24.92
C TRP A 104 -9.98 -2.81 24.77
N ALA A 105 -11.11 -3.43 24.37
CA ALA A 105 -11.18 -4.88 24.14
C ALA A 105 -10.18 -5.40 23.08
N PHE A 106 -9.62 -4.53 22.25
CA PHE A 106 -8.62 -4.86 21.23
C PHE A 106 -7.18 -4.52 21.63
N ALA A 107 -6.92 -4.10 22.88
CA ALA A 107 -5.60 -3.67 23.35
C ALA A 107 -4.49 -4.67 22.99
N SER A 108 -4.75 -5.96 23.20
CA SER A 108 -3.80 -7.05 22.94
C SER A 108 -3.35 -7.15 21.48
N LYS A 109 -4.09 -6.57 20.52
CA LYS A 109 -3.64 -6.49 19.12
C LYS A 109 -2.40 -5.61 18.95
N PHE A 110 -2.22 -4.63 19.83
CA PHE A 110 -1.11 -3.67 19.81
C PHE A 110 0.10 -4.13 20.63
N ASP A 111 0.04 -5.30 21.27
CA ASP A 111 1.18 -5.84 22.02
C ASP A 111 2.40 -5.97 21.11
N ILE A 112 3.49 -5.28 21.45
CA ILE A 112 4.71 -5.27 20.65
C ILE A 112 5.35 -6.66 20.72
N THR A 113 5.44 -7.33 19.59
CA THR A 113 6.11 -8.63 19.45
C THR A 113 7.58 -8.45 19.13
N LYS A 114 7.92 -7.44 18.33
CA LYS A 114 9.29 -7.18 17.89
C LYS A 114 9.45 -5.73 17.43
N LYS A 115 10.61 -5.15 17.71
CA LYS A 115 11.06 -3.90 17.09
C LYS A 115 12.04 -4.22 15.97
N VAL A 116 11.79 -3.71 14.76
CA VAL A 116 12.66 -3.88 13.60
C VAL A 116 13.04 -2.52 13.02
N ARG A 117 14.08 -2.50 12.18
CA ARG A 117 14.43 -1.32 11.38
C ARG A 117 14.10 -1.62 9.93
N VAL A 118 13.34 -0.73 9.32
CA VAL A 118 12.92 -0.84 7.92
C VAL A 118 13.34 0.39 7.15
N LYS A 119 13.48 0.20 5.84
CA LYS A 119 13.61 1.31 4.89
C LYS A 119 12.25 1.90 4.63
N ASN A 120 12.21 3.20 4.41
CA ASN A 120 11.05 3.87 3.86
C ASN A 120 11.36 4.49 2.49
N ILE A 121 10.30 4.92 1.82
CA ILE A 121 10.38 5.61 0.55
C ILE A 121 9.41 6.80 0.55
N THR A 122 9.68 7.78 -0.32
CA THR A 122 8.74 8.87 -0.57
C THR A 122 7.81 8.51 -1.71
N LEU A 123 6.56 8.94 -1.62
CA LEU A 123 5.60 8.76 -2.72
C LEU A 123 6.09 9.45 -4.00
N THR A 124 6.71 10.62 -3.88
CA THR A 124 7.27 11.37 -5.02
C THR A 124 8.29 10.54 -5.81
N LYS A 125 9.22 9.86 -5.12
CA LYS A 125 10.23 9.03 -5.76
C LYS A 125 9.58 7.87 -6.53
N VAL A 126 8.63 7.18 -5.92
CA VAL A 126 7.94 6.06 -6.59
C VAL A 126 7.14 6.54 -7.79
N LEU A 127 6.42 7.66 -7.68
CA LEU A 127 5.65 8.20 -8.79
C LEU A 127 6.54 8.60 -9.98
N ALA A 128 7.70 9.21 -9.73
CA ALA A 128 8.67 9.53 -10.77
C ALA A 128 9.24 8.26 -11.46
N ASP A 129 9.52 7.21 -10.67
CA ASP A 129 9.95 5.91 -11.21
C ASP A 129 8.87 5.25 -12.08
N VAL A 130 7.59 5.38 -11.69
CA VAL A 130 6.48 4.85 -12.48
C VAL A 130 6.29 5.66 -13.76
N GLU A 131 6.35 6.98 -13.68
CA GLU A 131 6.22 7.88 -14.84
C GLU A 131 7.33 7.63 -15.87
N SER A 132 8.58 7.54 -15.44
CA SER A 132 9.70 7.21 -16.34
C SER A 132 9.55 5.83 -16.99
N LYS A 133 9.01 4.84 -16.27
CA LYS A 133 8.73 3.50 -16.81
C LYS A 133 7.49 3.46 -17.72
N LYS A 134 6.53 4.39 -17.60
CA LYS A 134 5.37 4.49 -18.51
C LYS A 134 5.78 4.86 -19.94
N LEU A 135 6.97 5.44 -20.15
CA LEU A 135 7.50 5.80 -21.48
C LEU A 135 8.08 4.61 -22.26
N THR A 136 8.09 3.40 -21.69
CA THR A 136 8.79 2.24 -22.28
C THR A 136 7.92 0.99 -22.48
N GLY A 137 6.59 1.07 -22.32
CA GLY A 137 5.69 -0.09 -22.46
C GLY A 137 4.28 0.21 -22.94
#